data_AF-R8YW88-F1
#
_entry.id   AF-R8YW88-F1
#
_cell.length_a   1.000
_cell.length_b   1.000
_cell.length_c   1.000
_cell.angle_alpha   90.00
_cell.angle_beta   90.00
_cell.angle_gamma   90.00
#
_symmetry.space_group_name_H-M   'P 1'
#
loop_
_entity.id
_entity.type
_entity.pdbx_description
1 polymer ?
#
loop_
_entity_poly.entity_id
_entity_poly.type
_entity_poly.pdbx_seq_one_letter_code
_entity_poly.pdbx_strand_id
1 'polypeptide(L)' 'MNYQILADIELNRKISLFQKAVEAYALHPSLITAAAVAKTKADLGNYALWGV' A
#
# COMPACT_ATOMS: atom_id res chain seq x y z
N MET A 1 -18.02 16.13 -7.90
CA MET A 1 -16.77 15.69 -7.22
C MET A 1 -15.83 15.19 -8.30
N ASN A 2 -14.57 15.65 -8.34
CA ASN A 2 -13.66 15.27 -9.42
C ASN A 2 -13.10 13.87 -9.15
N TYR A 3 -13.45 12.89 -9.99
CA TYR A 3 -13.02 11.50 -9.86
C TYR A 3 -11.50 11.32 -9.87
N GLN A 4 -10.76 12.21 -10.54
CA GLN A 4 -9.29 12.21 -10.52
C GLN A 4 -8.74 12.48 -9.13
N ILE A 5 -9.31 13.46 -8.41
CA ILE A 5 -8.87 13.80 -7.05
C ILE A 5 -9.08 12.61 -6.10
N LEU A 6 -10.19 11.87 -6.25
CA LEU A 6 -10.43 10.68 -5.43
C LEU A 6 -9.44 9.56 -5.74
N ALA A 7 -9.09 9.37 -7.02
CA ALA A 7 -8.10 8.38 -7.41
C ALA A 7 -6.70 8.71 -6.87
N ASP A 8 -6.30 9.97 -6.91
CA ASP A 8 -5.03 10.44 -6.35
C ASP A 8 -4.97 10.26 -4.84
N ILE A 9 -6.07 10.55 -4.13
CA ILE A 9 -6.16 10.33 -2.68
C ILE A 9 -5.98 8.84 -2.36
N GLU A 10 -6.66 7.96 -3.10
CA GLU A 10 -6.59 6.52 -2.85
C GLU A 10 -5.23 5.93 -3.20
N LEU A 11 -4.59 6.39 -4.29
CA LEU A 11 -3.22 6.02 -4.64
C LEU A 11 -2.25 6.39 -3.52
N ASN A 12 -2.32 7.64 -3.04
CA ASN A 12 -1.48 8.12 -1.95
C ASN A 12 -1.71 7.35 -0.65
N ARG A 13 -2.97 6.98 -0.35
CA ARG A 13 -3.31 6.15 0.81
C ARG A 13 -2.62 4.79 0.73
N LYS A 14 -2.68 4.11 -0.41
CA LYS A 14 -2.05 2.80 -0.62
C LYS A 14 -0.52 2.87 -0.58
N ILE A 15 0.09 3.91 -1.13
CA ILE A 15 1.54 4.17 -1.00
C ILE A 15 1.94 4.31 0.47
N SER A 16 1.21 5.13 1.24
CA SER A 16 1.49 5.32 2.67
C SER A 16 1.38 4.02 3.47
N LEU A 17 0.37 3.18 3.16
CA LEU A 17 0.22 1.88 3.81
C LEU A 17 1.40 0.94 3.50
N PHE A 18 1.85 0.89 2.26
CA PHE A 18 3.02 0.10 1.88
C PHE A 18 4.29 0.58 2.57
N GLN A 19 4.54 1.89 2.61
CA GLN A 19 5.69 2.48 3.31
C GLN A 19 5.70 2.12 4.80
N LYS A 20 4.56 2.27 5.48
CA LYS A 20 4.41 1.89 6.89
C LYS A 20 4.68 0.40 7.13
N ALA A 21 4.22 -0.47 6.21
CA ALA A 21 4.49 -1.90 6.32
C ALA A 21 5.99 -2.21 6.15
N VAL A 22 6.66 -1.53 5.23
CA VAL A 22 8.12 -1.67 5.02
C VAL A 22 8.89 -1.17 6.24
N GLU A 23 8.53 -0.02 6.81
CA GLU A 23 9.11 0.51 8.04
C GLU A 23 8.91 -0.46 9.23
N ALA A 24 7.71 -1.00 9.39
CA ALA A 24 7.41 -1.98 10.44
C ALA A 24 8.23 -3.27 10.28
N TYR A 25 8.41 -3.75 9.05
CA TYR A 25 9.26 -4.91 8.77
C TYR A 25 10.74 -4.62 9.03
N ALA A 26 11.22 -3.43 8.66
CA ALA A 26 12.61 -3.03 8.91
C ALA A 26 12.93 -2.91 10.41
N LEU A 27 11.99 -2.39 11.21
CA LEU A 27 12.13 -2.28 12.67
C LEU A 27 11.98 -3.62 13.38
N HIS A 28 11.03 -4.46 12.94
CA HIS A 28 10.70 -5.74 13.58
C HIS A 28 10.47 -6.84 12.54
N PRO A 29 11.55 -7.47 12.03
CA PRO A 29 11.43 -8.55 11.06
C PRO A 29 10.71 -9.76 11.64
N SER A 30 9.58 -10.12 11.05
CA SER A 30 8.77 -11.28 11.43
C SER A 30 7.92 -11.75 10.26
N LEU A 31 7.35 -12.95 10.36
CA LEU A 31 6.37 -13.43 9.36
C LEU A 31 5.16 -12.50 9.24
N ILE A 32 4.72 -11.90 10.35
CA ILE A 32 3.57 -11.01 10.38
C ILE A 32 3.87 -9.71 9.60
N THR A 33 5.01 -9.09 9.89
CA THR A 33 5.42 -7.85 9.21
C THR A 33 5.79 -8.10 7.74
N ALA A 34 6.39 -9.26 7.42
CA ALA A 34 6.63 -9.68 6.04
C ALA A 34 5.32 -9.87 5.25
N ALA A 35 4.33 -10.52 5.85
CA ALA A 35 3.01 -10.70 5.23
C ALA A 35 2.30 -9.36 5.00
N ALA A 36 2.44 -8.41 5.94
CA ALA A 36 1.90 -7.06 5.78
C ALA A 36 2.54 -6.31 4.59
N VAL A 37 3.86 -6.42 4.40
CA VAL A 37 4.56 -5.86 3.24
C VAL A 37 4.07 -6.50 1.94
N ALA A 38 3.95 -7.83 1.91
CA ALA A 38 3.50 -8.55 0.72
C ALA A 38 2.06 -8.15 0.32
N LYS A 39 1.16 -8.08 1.31
CA LYS A 39 -0.24 -7.68 1.10
C LYS A 39 -0.35 -6.25 0.58
N THR A 40 0.27 -5.29 1.27
CA THR A 40 0.20 -3.88 0.88
C THR A 40 0.86 -3.60 -0.46
N LYS A 41 1.93 -4.34 -0.81
CA LYS A 41 2.53 -4.31 -2.16
C LYS A 41 1.54 -4.80 -3.23
N ALA A 42 0.85 -5.91 -2.98
CA ALA A 42 -0.15 -6.43 -3.91
C ALA A 42 -1.32 -5.46 -4.07
N ASP A 43 -1.84 -4.90 -2.98
CA ASP A 43 -2.95 -3.94 -2.99
C ASP A 43 -2.59 -2.64 -3.73
N LEU A 44 -1.35 -2.16 -3.60
CA LEU A 44 -0.83 -1.00 -4.35
C LEU A 44 -0.66 -1.33 -5.83
N GLY A 45 -0.09 -2.49 -6.16
CA GLY A 45 0.11 -2.94 -7.53
C GLY A 45 -1.21 -3.15 -8.27
N ASN A 46 -2.19 -3.79 -7.63
CA ASN A 46 -3.52 -4.00 -8.20
C ASN A 46 -4.22 -2.67 -8.49
N TYR A 47 -4.13 -1.72 -7.56
CA TYR A 47 -4.74 -0.41 -7.76
C TYR A 47 -4.06 0.38 -8.88
N ALA A 48 -2.73 0.35 -8.95
CA ALA A 48 -1.98 1.05 -9.99
C ALA A 48 -2.20 0.47 -11.40
N LEU A 49 -2.42 -0.84 -11.51
CA LEU A 49 -2.58 -1.54 -12.79
C LEU A 49 -4.03 -1.63 -13.26
N TRP A 50 -4.97 -1.79 -12.33
CA TRP A 50 -6.36 -2.16 -12.62
C TRP A 50 -7.39 -1.24 -11.96
N GLY A 51 -6.96 -0.29 -11.12
CA GLY A 51 -7.86 0.59 -10.39
C GLY A 51 -8.68 -0.10 -9.29
N VAL A 52 -8.30 -1.31 -8.87
CA VAL A 52 -8.98 -2.14 -7.84
C VAL A 52 -8.05 -2.48 -6.69
#